data_AF-A0A8T3CJH5-F1
#
_entry.id   AF-A0A8T3CJH5-F1
#
_cell.length_a   1.000
_cell.length_b   1.000
_cell.length_c   1.000
_cell.angle_alpha   90.00
_cell.angle_beta   90.00
_cell.angle_gamma   90.00
#
_symmetry.space_group_name_H-M   'P 1'
#
loop_
_entity.id
_entity.type
_entity.pdbx_description
1 polymer ?
#
loop_
_entity_poly.entity_id
_entity_poly.type
_entity_poly.pdbx_seq_one_letter_code
_entity_poly.pdbx_strand_id
1 'polypeptide(L)'
;MAQGKNFTLAPTWLCLQFADKKLINQLVLVLLERSSLLFNIHNYKTEVQRVFSSHLLVLCKLHPSLIVEQSRELLDFTGTTANIYSKEDLYTHLVWVIGEYLSVTHDARCTVEQITSFFETLEAVLFEITQVRHSASPPRYSPRVITVLMTTLAKLASRSQDLIPRVSLFLSKMRSFARSAPVTSCFSEEDLEEILTRSHELINLLKLPSVAQFVLAPSARGDSPRWHRDTNASMPLSMRTISSLLHKQSSFQHC
;
A
#
# COMPACT_ATOMS: atom_id res chain seq x y z
N MET A 1 -9.12 -15.00 33.79
CA MET A 1 -10.35 -15.28 33.00
C MET A 1 -10.83 -13.97 32.39
N ALA A 2 -10.46 -13.71 31.13
CA ALA A 2 -11.12 -12.72 30.28
C ALA A 2 -10.96 -13.26 28.86
N GLN A 3 -11.96 -14.00 28.40
CA GLN A 3 -12.03 -14.51 27.04
C GLN A 3 -12.10 -13.33 26.08
N GLY A 4 -11.03 -13.13 25.30
CA GLY A 4 -11.08 -12.32 24.08
C GLY A 4 -12.06 -12.99 23.13
N LYS A 5 -13.29 -12.45 23.08
CA LYS A 5 -14.29 -12.86 22.10
C LYS A 5 -13.73 -12.51 20.72
N ASN A 6 -13.36 -13.55 19.97
CA ASN A 6 -13.19 -13.48 18.52
C ASN A 6 -14.46 -12.86 17.94
N PHE A 7 -14.39 -11.59 17.53
CA PHE A 7 -15.43 -10.97 16.72
C PHE A 7 -15.60 -11.83 15.48
N THR A 8 -16.70 -12.56 15.43
CA THR A 8 -17.05 -13.49 14.37
C THR A 8 -17.16 -12.71 13.06
N LEU A 9 -16.13 -12.83 12.22
CA LEU A 9 -16.12 -12.33 10.84
C LEU A 9 -17.06 -13.12 9.91
N ALA A 10 -17.50 -14.31 10.34
CA ALA A 10 -18.24 -15.27 9.51
C ALA A 10 -19.62 -14.78 9.01
N PRO A 11 -20.51 -14.18 9.82
CA PRO A 11 -21.83 -13.74 9.33
C PRO A 11 -21.73 -12.51 8.41
N THR A 12 -20.82 -11.57 8.69
CA THR A 12 -20.54 -10.43 7.79
C THR A 12 -19.93 -10.87 6.46
N TRP A 13 -19.13 -11.94 6.45
CA TRP A 13 -18.52 -12.47 5.22
C TRP A 13 -19.57 -13.02 4.24
N LEU A 14 -20.57 -13.74 4.75
CA LEU A 14 -21.63 -14.30 3.92
C LEU A 14 -22.48 -13.17 3.27
N CYS A 15 -22.83 -12.15 4.05
CA CYS A 15 -23.59 -11.01 3.52
C CYS A 15 -22.81 -10.24 2.43
N LEU A 16 -21.48 -10.14 2.52
CA LEU A 16 -20.67 -9.43 1.52
C LEU A 16 -20.50 -10.19 0.19
N GLN A 17 -20.64 -11.52 0.21
CA GLN A 17 -20.64 -12.34 -1.01
C GLN A 17 -21.94 -12.22 -1.79
N PHE A 18 -23.07 -12.06 -1.11
CA PHE A 18 -24.41 -12.03 -1.72
C PHE A 18 -25.06 -10.64 -1.72
N ALA A 19 -24.35 -9.60 -1.27
CA ALA A 19 -24.87 -8.24 -1.24
C ALA A 19 -25.05 -7.69 -2.66
N ASP A 20 -26.16 -6.98 -2.88
CA ASP A 20 -26.39 -6.25 -4.11
C ASP A 20 -25.29 -5.21 -4.34
N LYS A 21 -24.83 -5.09 -5.59
CA LYS A 21 -23.77 -4.18 -6.02
C LYS A 21 -24.02 -2.73 -5.58
N LYS A 22 -25.28 -2.28 -5.60
CA LYS A 22 -25.65 -0.94 -5.13
C LYS A 22 -25.40 -0.76 -3.64
N LEU A 23 -25.73 -1.77 -2.84
CA LEU A 23 -25.49 -1.77 -1.40
C LEU A 23 -23.99 -1.74 -1.07
N ILE A 24 -23.18 -2.52 -1.80
CA ILE A 24 -21.72 -2.57 -1.59
C ILE A 24 -21.07 -1.23 -1.89
N ASN A 25 -21.48 -0.60 -3.00
CA ASN A 25 -21.04 0.74 -3.37
C ASN A 25 -21.35 1.77 -2.27
N GLN A 26 -22.58 1.78 -1.76
CA GLN A 26 -22.94 2.68 -0.66
C GLN A 26 -22.21 2.35 0.64
N LEU A 27 -21.98 1.07 0.93
CA LEU A 27 -21.29 0.64 2.14
C LEU A 27 -19.86 1.19 2.21
N VAL A 28 -19.11 1.17 1.10
CA VAL A 28 -17.77 1.76 1.06
C VAL A 28 -17.80 3.25 1.42
N LEU A 29 -18.74 4.01 0.84
CA LEU A 29 -18.88 5.43 1.13
C LEU A 29 -19.21 5.69 2.60
N VAL A 30 -20.17 4.93 3.15
CA VAL A 30 -20.56 5.03 4.55
C VAL A 30 -19.39 4.67 5.48
N LEU A 31 -18.59 3.66 5.15
CA LEU A 31 -17.41 3.30 5.94
C LEU A 31 -16.38 4.43 5.96
N LEU A 32 -16.12 5.06 4.82
CA LEU A 32 -15.18 6.19 4.71
C LEU A 32 -15.70 7.42 5.48
N GLU A 33 -16.97 7.78 5.32
CA GLU A 33 -17.57 8.91 6.02
C GLU A 33 -17.57 8.69 7.54
N ARG A 34 -18.08 7.53 8.00
CA ARG A 34 -18.21 7.22 9.42
C ARG A 34 -16.87 7.04 10.12
N SER A 35 -15.80 6.71 9.38
CA SER A 35 -14.44 6.69 9.95
C SER A 35 -14.00 8.05 10.52
N SER A 36 -14.64 9.15 10.09
CA SER A 36 -14.40 10.52 10.57
C SER A 36 -15.20 10.86 11.83
N LEU A 37 -16.28 10.14 12.11
CA LEU A 37 -17.29 10.47 13.13
C LEU A 37 -17.17 9.59 14.39
N LEU A 38 -15.98 9.02 14.62
CA LEU A 38 -15.74 8.13 15.75
C LEU A 38 -15.57 8.92 17.05
N PHE A 39 -16.25 8.49 18.10
CA PHE A 39 -16.11 9.06 19.43
C PHE A 39 -14.67 8.94 19.94
N ASN A 40 -14.19 10.00 20.61
CA ASN A 40 -12.85 10.02 21.19
C ASN A 40 -12.82 9.28 22.54
N ILE A 41 -13.00 7.96 22.48
CA ILE A 41 -12.92 7.04 23.62
C ILE A 41 -11.63 6.23 23.48
N HIS A 42 -10.93 5.99 24.59
CA HIS A 42 -9.67 5.25 24.60
C HIS A 42 -9.81 3.90 23.86
N ASN A 43 -8.91 3.64 22.92
CA ASN A 43 -8.85 2.48 22.01
C ASN A 43 -10.06 2.26 21.08
N TYR A 44 -11.21 2.87 21.32
CA TYR A 44 -12.40 2.70 20.47
C TYR A 44 -12.12 3.11 19.03
N LYS A 45 -11.52 4.29 18.83
CA LYS A 45 -11.20 4.81 17.49
C LYS A 45 -10.27 3.85 16.74
N THR A 46 -9.20 3.39 17.41
CA THR A 46 -8.22 2.48 16.83
C THR A 46 -8.84 1.13 16.46
N GLU A 47 -9.64 0.53 17.34
CA GLU A 47 -10.27 -0.76 17.07
C GLU A 47 -11.30 -0.68 15.93
N VAL A 48 -12.11 0.37 15.90
CA VAL A 48 -13.08 0.55 14.81
C VAL A 48 -12.37 0.80 13.48
N GLN A 49 -11.30 1.60 13.47
CA GLN A 49 -10.49 1.81 12.26
C GLN A 49 -9.84 0.52 11.78
N ARG A 50 -9.32 -0.31 12.69
CA ARG A 50 -8.75 -1.63 12.36
C ARG A 50 -9.80 -2.54 11.72
N VAL A 51 -11.00 -2.61 12.31
CA VAL A 51 -12.13 -3.39 11.77
C VAL A 51 -12.54 -2.87 10.39
N PHE A 52 -12.75 -1.56 10.25
CA PHE A 52 -13.13 -0.95 8.97
C PHE A 52 -12.10 -1.21 7.89
N SER A 53 -10.82 -1.05 8.20
CA SER A 53 -9.72 -1.31 7.26
C SER A 53 -9.69 -2.77 6.80
N SER A 54 -9.90 -3.71 7.73
CA SER A 54 -9.95 -5.15 7.40
C SER A 54 -11.14 -5.51 6.51
N HIS A 55 -12.32 -4.92 6.77
CA HIS A 55 -13.50 -5.14 5.95
C HIS A 55 -13.38 -4.49 4.57
N LEU A 56 -12.78 -3.29 4.49
CA LEU A 56 -12.52 -2.62 3.21
C LEU A 56 -11.63 -3.47 2.30
N LEU A 57 -10.56 -4.07 2.84
CA LEU A 57 -9.72 -5.00 2.08
C LEU A 57 -10.51 -6.17 1.52
N VAL A 58 -11.33 -6.82 2.35
CA VAL A 58 -12.16 -7.96 1.93
C VAL A 58 -13.15 -7.54 0.86
N LEU A 59 -13.79 -6.37 1.04
CA LEU A 59 -14.74 -5.80 0.11
C LEU A 59 -14.12 -5.57 -1.26
N CYS A 60 -12.99 -4.87 -1.33
CA CYS A 60 -12.34 -4.57 -2.60
C CYS A 60 -11.74 -5.82 -3.26
N LYS A 61 -11.35 -6.83 -2.48
CA LYS A 61 -10.94 -8.13 -3.02
C LYS A 61 -12.09 -8.90 -3.66
N LEU A 62 -13.27 -8.88 -3.04
CA LEU A 62 -14.47 -9.54 -3.57
C LEU A 62 -15.07 -8.77 -4.75
N HIS A 63 -14.99 -7.43 -4.72
CA HIS A 63 -15.58 -6.55 -5.71
C HIS A 63 -14.57 -5.49 -6.20
N PRO A 64 -13.56 -5.87 -7.01
CA PRO A 64 -12.53 -4.94 -7.49
C PRO A 64 -13.06 -3.73 -8.27
N SER A 65 -14.21 -3.89 -8.92
CA SER A 65 -14.91 -2.83 -9.65
C SER A 65 -15.25 -1.60 -8.79
N LEU A 66 -15.31 -1.75 -7.46
CA LEU A 66 -15.51 -0.64 -6.52
C LEU A 66 -14.48 0.49 -6.70
N ILE A 67 -13.24 0.15 -7.07
CA ILE A 67 -12.17 1.14 -7.22
C ILE A 67 -12.41 2.05 -8.43
N VAL A 68 -12.98 1.50 -9.50
CA VAL A 68 -13.38 2.26 -10.69
C VAL A 68 -14.68 3.02 -10.43
N GLU A 69 -15.65 2.37 -9.78
CA GLU A 69 -16.99 2.93 -9.55
C GLU A 69 -17.01 4.09 -8.56
N GLN A 70 -16.21 4.02 -7.50
CA GLN A 70 -16.10 5.07 -6.48
C GLN A 70 -14.85 5.94 -6.66
N SER A 71 -14.29 5.98 -7.87
CA SER A 71 -13.00 6.63 -8.13
C SER A 71 -12.93 8.07 -7.61
N ARG A 72 -14.01 8.84 -7.74
CA ARG A 72 -14.08 10.23 -7.26
C ARG A 72 -13.94 10.33 -5.74
N GLU A 73 -14.69 9.53 -5.01
CA GLU A 73 -14.76 9.53 -3.55
C GLU A 73 -13.48 8.94 -2.95
N LEU A 74 -12.89 7.94 -3.62
CA LEU A 74 -11.59 7.39 -3.24
C LEU A 74 -10.45 8.40 -3.50
N LEU A 75 -10.50 9.15 -4.59
CA LEU A 75 -9.54 10.23 -4.88
C LEU A 75 -9.62 11.33 -3.82
N ASP A 76 -10.82 11.79 -3.46
CA ASP A 76 -11.03 12.81 -2.43
C ASP A 76 -10.47 12.35 -1.06
N PHE A 77 -10.77 11.11 -0.67
CA PHE A 77 -10.27 10.54 0.57
C PHE A 77 -8.74 10.40 0.55
N THR A 78 -8.16 9.87 -0.52
CA THR A 78 -6.72 9.58 -0.61
C THR A 78 -5.87 10.81 -0.86
N GLY A 79 -6.43 11.87 -1.44
CA GLY A 79 -5.79 13.17 -1.61
C GLY A 79 -5.73 14.00 -0.33
N THR A 80 -6.55 13.68 0.68
CA THR A 80 -6.60 14.43 1.94
C THR A 80 -5.53 13.93 2.93
N THR A 81 -4.42 14.65 3.09
CA THR A 81 -3.31 14.26 3.98
C THR A 81 -3.70 14.16 5.46
N ALA A 82 -4.74 14.88 5.90
CA ALA A 82 -5.30 14.74 7.24
C ALA A 82 -5.77 13.30 7.56
N ASN A 83 -6.13 12.50 6.56
CA ASN A 83 -6.51 11.10 6.75
C ASN A 83 -5.32 10.22 7.13
N ILE A 84 -4.10 10.57 6.72
CA ILE A 84 -2.88 9.85 7.15
C ILE A 84 -2.73 9.95 8.67
N TYR A 85 -2.85 11.15 9.22
CA TYR A 85 -2.64 11.39 10.65
C TYR A 85 -3.80 10.89 11.53
N SER A 86 -5.02 10.88 10.99
CA SER A 86 -6.23 10.60 11.76
C SER A 86 -6.78 9.19 11.59
N LYS A 87 -6.43 8.51 10.49
CA LYS A 87 -7.00 7.23 10.02
C LYS A 87 -5.94 6.41 9.26
N GLU A 88 -4.71 6.39 9.78
CA GLU A 88 -3.54 5.86 9.07
C GLU A 88 -3.78 4.47 8.46
N ASP A 89 -4.24 3.50 9.26
CA ASP A 89 -4.49 2.14 8.79
C ASP A 89 -5.48 2.11 7.62
N LEU A 90 -6.59 2.84 7.72
CA LEU A 90 -7.61 2.86 6.67
C LEU A 90 -7.05 3.49 5.39
N TYR A 91 -6.29 4.57 5.54
CA TYR A 91 -5.60 5.23 4.44
C TYR A 91 -4.61 4.29 3.75
N THR A 92 -3.71 3.66 4.51
CA THR A 92 -2.70 2.74 3.97
C THR A 92 -3.34 1.57 3.23
N HIS A 93 -4.39 0.97 3.80
CA HIS A 93 -5.10 -0.13 3.14
C HIS A 93 -5.79 0.31 1.86
N LEU A 94 -6.42 1.49 1.85
CA LEU A 94 -7.08 2.00 0.64
C LEU A 94 -6.07 2.30 -0.49
N VAL A 95 -4.94 2.95 -0.17
CA VAL A 95 -3.86 3.19 -1.13
C VAL A 95 -3.34 1.87 -1.69
N TRP A 96 -3.11 0.87 -0.84
CA TRP A 96 -2.68 -0.45 -1.27
C TRP A 96 -3.69 -1.08 -2.24
N VAL A 97 -4.98 -1.06 -1.89
CA VAL A 97 -6.08 -1.59 -2.71
C VAL A 97 -6.15 -0.90 -4.08
N ILE A 98 -5.96 0.42 -4.15
CA ILE A 98 -5.88 1.16 -5.42
C ILE A 98 -4.73 0.60 -6.26
N GLY A 99 -3.56 0.42 -5.65
CA GLY A 99 -2.39 -0.18 -6.30
C GLY A 99 -2.65 -1.59 -6.82
N GLU A 100 -3.42 -2.41 -6.12
CA GLU A 100 -3.76 -3.78 -6.54
C GLU A 100 -4.78 -3.81 -7.69
N TYR A 101 -5.90 -3.09 -7.53
CA TYR A 101 -7.10 -3.35 -8.31
C TYR A 101 -7.40 -2.30 -9.38
N LEU A 102 -6.76 -1.13 -9.37
CA LEU A 102 -6.90 -0.14 -10.43
C LEU A 102 -6.11 -0.61 -11.68
N SER A 103 -6.75 -1.49 -12.45
CA SER A 103 -6.22 -2.08 -13.69
C SER A 103 -7.34 -2.65 -14.57
N VAL A 104 -7.12 -2.58 -15.88
CA VAL A 104 -7.99 -3.21 -16.91
C VAL A 104 -8.19 -4.71 -16.72
N THR A 105 -7.27 -5.40 -16.02
CA THR A 105 -7.40 -6.84 -15.73
C THR A 105 -8.49 -7.14 -14.70
N HIS A 106 -8.82 -6.18 -13.84
CA HIS A 106 -9.83 -6.33 -12.80
C HIS A 106 -11.16 -5.69 -13.18
N ASP A 107 -11.13 -4.61 -13.98
CA ASP A 107 -12.33 -3.97 -14.52
C ASP A 107 -12.02 -3.34 -15.89
N ALA A 108 -12.72 -3.79 -16.93
CA ALA A 108 -12.52 -3.33 -18.30
C ALA A 108 -12.86 -1.84 -18.51
N ARG A 109 -13.59 -1.21 -17.57
CA ARG A 109 -13.91 0.23 -17.60
C ARG A 109 -12.78 1.09 -17.06
N CYS A 110 -11.75 0.50 -16.46
CA CYS A 110 -10.58 1.24 -15.97
C CYS A 110 -9.90 1.95 -17.13
N THR A 111 -9.81 3.29 -17.06
CA THR A 111 -9.17 4.09 -18.10
C THR A 111 -7.78 4.55 -17.69
N VAL A 112 -6.98 4.95 -18.67
CA VAL A 112 -5.64 5.53 -18.42
C VAL A 112 -5.78 6.85 -17.66
N GLU A 113 -6.80 7.65 -17.97
CA GLU A 113 -7.07 8.92 -17.28
C GLU A 113 -7.34 8.71 -15.79
N GLN A 114 -8.05 7.64 -15.42
CA GLN A 114 -8.26 7.28 -14.01
C GLN A 114 -6.95 6.89 -13.32
N ILE A 115 -6.12 6.06 -13.97
CA ILE A 115 -4.79 5.68 -13.46
C ILE A 115 -3.95 6.92 -13.22
N THR A 116 -3.91 7.85 -14.19
CA THR A 116 -3.16 9.10 -14.08
C THR A 116 -3.70 9.98 -12.97
N SER A 117 -5.03 10.13 -12.82
CA SER A 117 -5.62 10.95 -11.75
C SER A 117 -5.27 10.43 -10.34
N PHE A 118 -5.31 9.11 -10.14
CA PHE A 118 -4.86 8.49 -8.88
C PHE A 118 -3.36 8.66 -8.68
N PHE A 119 -2.55 8.49 -9.73
CA PHE A 119 -1.11 8.69 -9.65
C PHE A 119 -0.78 10.12 -9.21
N GLU A 120 -1.37 11.13 -9.83
CA GLU A 120 -1.08 12.54 -9.54
C GLU A 120 -1.51 12.92 -8.12
N THR A 121 -2.68 12.43 -7.69
CA THR A 121 -3.18 12.67 -6.34
C THR A 121 -2.26 12.04 -5.29
N LEU A 122 -1.88 10.77 -5.47
CA LEU A 122 -1.00 10.07 -4.54
C LEU A 122 0.45 10.60 -4.59
N GLU A 123 0.92 11.05 -5.74
CA GLU A 123 2.22 11.70 -5.90
C GLU A 123 2.27 13.02 -5.12
N ALA A 124 1.21 13.84 -5.22
CA ALA A 124 1.11 15.08 -4.48
C ALA A 124 1.13 14.83 -2.96
N VAL A 125 0.39 13.83 -2.49
CA VAL A 125 0.38 13.45 -1.06
C VAL A 125 1.74 12.94 -0.60
N LEU A 126 2.35 12.01 -1.36
CA LEU A 126 3.66 11.49 -1.02
C LEU A 126 4.72 12.59 -1.02
N PHE A 127 4.64 13.53 -1.96
CA PHE A 127 5.47 14.73 -1.97
C PHE A 127 5.24 15.58 -0.72
N GLU A 128 4.00 15.91 -0.36
CA GLU A 128 3.70 16.73 0.82
C GLU A 128 4.29 16.13 2.11
N ILE A 129 4.10 14.83 2.35
CA ILE A 129 4.59 14.18 3.57
C ILE A 129 6.11 13.95 3.56
N THR A 130 6.75 13.81 2.39
CA THR A 130 8.21 13.60 2.32
C THR A 130 9.01 14.88 2.12
N GLN A 131 8.37 15.99 1.76
CA GLN A 131 9.01 17.30 1.66
C GLN A 131 9.09 17.93 3.04
N VAL A 132 9.96 17.39 3.88
CA VAL A 132 10.24 17.94 5.20
C VAL A 132 11.06 19.22 5.02
N ARG A 133 10.37 20.35 4.80
CA ARG A 133 10.99 21.68 4.88
C ARG A 133 11.60 21.82 6.28
N HIS A 134 12.75 22.49 6.35
CA HIS A 134 13.64 22.64 7.51
C HIS A 134 13.02 23.15 8.84
N SER A 135 11.72 23.37 8.94
CA SER A 135 11.00 23.74 10.17
C SER A 135 9.73 22.92 10.44
N ALA A 136 9.41 21.90 9.64
CA ALA A 136 8.21 21.09 9.83
C ALA A 136 8.43 20.05 10.93
N SER A 137 7.43 19.95 11.82
CA SER A 137 7.37 19.01 12.92
C SER A 137 7.74 17.57 12.51
N PRO A 138 8.26 16.75 13.44
CA PRO A 138 8.57 15.35 13.19
C PRO A 138 7.43 14.58 12.51
N PRO A 139 7.73 13.60 11.63
CA PRO A 139 6.74 12.70 11.06
C PRO A 139 5.87 12.07 12.15
N ARG A 140 4.56 12.08 11.97
CA ARG A 140 3.58 11.47 12.91
C ARG A 140 2.83 10.29 12.29
N TYR A 141 3.41 9.70 11.26
CA TYR A 141 2.88 8.55 10.53
C TYR A 141 3.95 7.48 10.43
N SER A 142 3.54 6.23 10.24
CA SER A 142 4.51 5.13 10.11
C SER A 142 5.26 5.15 8.76
N PRO A 143 6.48 4.61 8.72
CA PRO A 143 7.22 4.37 7.48
C PRO A 143 6.44 3.50 6.47
N ARG A 144 5.52 2.65 6.96
CA ARG A 144 4.64 1.80 6.13
C ARG A 144 3.78 2.61 5.16
N VAL A 145 3.29 3.77 5.57
CA VAL A 145 2.49 4.64 4.68
C VAL A 145 3.32 5.04 3.46
N ILE A 146 4.58 5.41 3.67
CA ILE A 146 5.51 5.81 2.61
C ILE A 146 5.78 4.64 1.66
N THR A 147 6.13 3.46 2.20
CA THR A 147 6.48 2.30 1.36
C THR A 147 5.29 1.80 0.53
N VAL A 148 4.07 1.89 1.08
CA VAL A 148 2.83 1.57 0.36
C VAL A 148 2.52 2.60 -0.73
N LEU A 149 2.66 3.91 -0.45
CA LEU A 149 2.51 4.97 -1.46
C LEU A 149 3.52 4.79 -2.61
N MET A 150 4.80 4.61 -2.29
CA MET A 150 5.86 4.36 -3.29
C MET A 150 5.54 3.15 -4.17
N THR A 151 5.15 2.04 -3.55
CA THR A 151 4.80 0.80 -4.26
C THR A 151 3.57 1.00 -5.15
N THR A 152 2.58 1.75 -4.67
CA THR A 152 1.35 2.05 -5.41
C THR A 152 1.64 2.93 -6.63
N LEU A 153 2.44 3.99 -6.47
CA LEU A 153 2.87 4.82 -7.61
C LEU A 153 3.64 4.01 -8.65
N ALA A 154 4.54 3.12 -8.22
CA ALA A 154 5.27 2.24 -9.13
C ALA A 154 4.33 1.26 -9.88
N LYS A 155 3.30 0.74 -9.20
CA LYS A 155 2.25 -0.10 -9.84
C LYS A 155 1.48 0.67 -10.90
N LEU A 156 1.02 1.87 -10.58
CA LEU A 156 0.31 2.72 -11.54
C LEU A 156 1.20 3.10 -12.73
N ALA A 157 2.46 3.47 -12.49
CA ALA A 157 3.42 3.78 -13.54
C ALA A 157 3.80 2.56 -14.40
N SER A 158 3.80 1.35 -13.85
CA SER A 158 4.00 0.14 -14.67
C SER A 158 2.86 -0.11 -15.66
N ARG A 159 1.66 0.43 -15.38
CA ARG A 159 0.47 0.35 -16.23
C ARG A 159 0.34 1.52 -17.20
N SER A 160 0.92 2.68 -16.86
CA SER A 160 0.97 3.88 -17.71
C SER A 160 2.41 4.40 -17.77
N GLN A 161 3.13 4.00 -18.83
CA GLN A 161 4.59 4.15 -18.91
C GLN A 161 5.07 5.60 -18.99
N ASP A 162 4.21 6.53 -19.39
CA ASP A 162 4.44 7.97 -19.38
C ASP A 162 4.71 8.52 -17.96
N LEU A 163 4.25 7.82 -16.92
CA LEU A 163 4.43 8.20 -15.52
C LEU A 163 5.78 7.72 -14.94
N ILE A 164 6.47 6.79 -15.61
CA ILE A 164 7.71 6.16 -15.12
C ILE A 164 8.82 7.17 -14.80
N PRO A 165 9.11 8.17 -15.64
CA PRO A 165 10.15 9.16 -15.34
C PRO A 165 9.84 9.95 -14.07
N ARG A 166 8.57 10.30 -13.82
CA ARG A 166 8.11 11.07 -12.65
C ARG A 166 8.35 10.27 -11.36
N VAL A 167 7.85 9.04 -11.29
CA VAL A 167 8.04 8.20 -10.10
C VAL A 167 9.52 7.84 -9.88
N SER A 168 10.30 7.60 -10.94
CA SER A 168 11.72 7.27 -10.82
C SER A 168 12.52 8.44 -10.24
N LEU A 169 12.21 9.67 -10.69
CA LEU A 169 12.81 10.89 -10.15
C LEU A 169 12.42 11.08 -8.67
N PHE A 170 11.15 10.84 -8.34
CA PHE A 170 10.66 10.93 -6.97
C PHE A 170 11.38 9.92 -6.05
N LEU A 171 11.38 8.64 -6.41
CA LEU A 171 12.03 7.56 -5.67
C LEU A 171 13.52 7.86 -5.44
N SER A 172 14.20 8.44 -6.43
CA SER A 172 15.63 8.82 -6.31
C SER A 172 15.88 9.86 -5.22
N LYS A 173 14.88 10.67 -4.86
CA LYS A 173 14.95 11.68 -3.79
C LYS A 173 14.70 11.11 -2.40
N MET A 174 14.25 9.85 -2.28
CA MET A 174 14.01 9.21 -0.96
C MET A 174 15.27 9.16 -0.10
N ARG A 175 16.47 9.13 -0.71
CA ARG A 175 17.74 9.28 0.02
C ARG A 175 17.87 10.61 0.75
N SER A 176 17.42 11.70 0.14
CA SER A 176 17.44 13.02 0.77
C SER A 176 16.46 13.08 1.94
N PHE A 177 15.26 12.50 1.76
CA PHE A 177 14.25 12.41 2.81
C PHE A 177 14.77 11.61 4.02
N ALA A 178 15.27 10.40 3.79
CA ALA A 178 15.74 9.50 4.86
C ALA A 178 16.93 10.06 5.66
N ARG A 179 17.71 10.97 5.06
CA ARG A 179 18.86 11.63 5.71
C ARG A 179 18.51 12.95 6.38
N SER A 180 17.26 13.40 6.30
CA SER A 180 16.85 14.66 6.92
C SER A 180 16.76 14.51 8.44
N ALA A 181 17.31 15.49 9.17
CA ALA A 181 17.35 15.51 10.64
C ALA A 181 16.01 15.17 11.34
N PRO A 182 14.85 15.75 10.94
CA PRO A 182 13.56 15.43 11.57
C PRO A 182 13.06 14.00 11.29
N VAL A 183 13.51 13.36 10.21
CA VAL A 183 13.13 12.00 9.86
C VAL A 183 14.00 11.00 10.62
N THR A 184 15.31 11.24 10.70
CA THR A 184 16.26 10.42 11.46
C THR A 184 15.99 10.41 12.97
N SER A 185 15.29 11.41 13.51
CA SER A 185 14.91 11.44 14.93
C SER A 185 13.65 10.63 15.24
N CYS A 186 12.86 10.26 14.24
CA CYS A 186 11.54 9.66 14.41
C CYS A 186 11.46 8.23 13.90
N PHE A 187 12.19 7.90 12.83
CA PHE A 187 12.26 6.56 12.27
C PHE A 187 13.51 5.84 12.75
N SER A 188 13.40 4.54 12.99
CA SER A 188 14.56 3.71 13.31
C SER A 188 15.47 3.56 12.08
N GLU A 189 16.72 3.16 12.30
CA GLU A 189 17.63 2.87 11.19
C GLU A 189 17.08 1.76 10.27
N GLU A 190 16.41 0.75 10.84
CA GLU A 190 15.74 -0.33 10.10
C GLU A 190 14.63 0.20 9.19
N ASP A 191 13.78 1.10 9.71
CA ASP A 191 12.70 1.73 8.93
C ASP A 191 13.24 2.55 7.75
N LEU A 192 14.33 3.28 7.99
CA LEU A 192 14.99 4.09 6.96
C LEU A 192 15.62 3.19 5.89
N GLU A 193 16.26 2.10 6.30
CA GLU A 193 16.83 1.12 5.39
C GLU A 193 15.74 0.44 4.55
N GLU A 194 14.59 0.12 5.14
CA GLU A 194 13.44 -0.44 4.41
C GLU A 194 12.97 0.53 3.32
N ILE A 195 12.76 1.81 3.66
CA ILE A 195 12.34 2.83 2.68
C ILE A 195 13.36 2.96 1.54
N LEU A 196 14.64 2.99 1.85
CA LEU A 196 15.70 3.16 0.85
C LEU A 196 15.86 1.93 -0.03
N THR A 197 15.86 0.74 0.56
CA THR A 197 15.91 -0.53 -0.15
C THR A 197 14.73 -0.64 -1.09
N ARG A 198 13.51 -0.39 -0.58
CA ARG A 198 12.29 -0.44 -1.37
C ARG A 198 12.30 0.56 -2.52
N SER A 199 12.78 1.78 -2.29
CA SER A 199 12.94 2.79 -3.34
C SER A 199 13.84 2.28 -4.47
N HIS A 200 14.99 1.70 -4.11
CA HIS A 200 15.96 1.21 -5.08
C HIS A 200 15.44 0.01 -5.89
N GLU A 201 14.75 -0.92 -5.22
CA GLU A 201 14.07 -2.05 -5.88
C GLU A 201 13.06 -1.55 -6.92
N LEU A 202 12.20 -0.60 -6.54
CA LEU A 202 11.17 -0.06 -7.43
C LEU A 202 11.79 0.65 -8.63
N ILE A 203 12.82 1.48 -8.43
CA ILE A 203 13.55 2.12 -9.54
C ILE A 203 14.11 1.07 -10.51
N ASN A 204 14.69 -0.02 -9.99
CA ASN A 204 15.26 -1.07 -10.82
C ASN A 204 14.19 -1.87 -11.56
N LEU A 205 13.05 -2.17 -10.92
CA LEU A 205 11.92 -2.83 -11.56
C LEU A 205 11.34 -1.98 -12.70
N LEU A 206 11.20 -0.66 -12.49
CA LEU A 206 10.62 0.26 -13.48
C LEU A 206 11.49 0.44 -14.74
N LYS A 207 12.76 0.02 -14.72
CA LYS A 207 13.59 -0.09 -15.94
C LYS A 207 13.09 -1.15 -16.92
N LEU A 208 12.30 -2.11 -16.42
CA LEU A 208 11.70 -3.19 -17.20
C LEU A 208 10.17 -3.16 -16.98
N PRO A 209 9.44 -2.19 -17.57
CA PRO A 209 8.04 -1.94 -17.23
C PRO A 209 7.13 -3.16 -17.44
N SER A 210 7.34 -3.89 -18.53
CA SER A 210 6.61 -5.13 -18.81
C SER A 210 6.80 -6.19 -17.73
N VAL A 211 8.01 -6.32 -17.18
CA VAL A 211 8.32 -7.24 -16.08
C VAL A 211 7.75 -6.71 -14.77
N ALA A 212 7.87 -5.40 -14.53
CA ALA A 212 7.35 -4.75 -13.34
C ALA A 212 5.83 -4.98 -13.19
N GLN A 213 5.07 -4.92 -14.28
CA GLN A 213 3.63 -5.19 -14.24
C GLN A 213 3.30 -6.61 -13.72
N PHE A 214 4.12 -7.62 -14.04
CA PHE A 214 3.94 -8.99 -13.54
C PHE A 214 4.45 -9.16 -12.10
N VAL A 215 5.62 -8.62 -11.78
CA VAL A 215 6.22 -8.73 -10.43
C VAL A 215 5.39 -7.96 -9.40
N LEU A 216 4.82 -6.83 -9.79
CA LEU A 216 3.96 -6.00 -8.96
C LEU A 216 2.48 -6.38 -9.04
N ALA A 217 2.11 -7.41 -9.83
CA ALA A 217 0.73 -7.89 -9.88
C ALA A 217 0.31 -8.54 -8.56
N PRO A 218 -1.00 -8.57 -8.25
CA PRO A 218 -1.50 -9.26 -7.07
C PRO A 218 -1.12 -10.75 -7.11
N SER A 219 -0.64 -11.29 -5.99
CA SER A 219 -0.40 -12.74 -5.88
C SER A 219 -1.74 -13.50 -5.93
N ALA A 220 -1.90 -14.40 -6.90
CA ALA A 220 -3.13 -15.18 -7.11
C ALA A 220 -3.53 -16.15 -5.97
N ARG A 221 -2.73 -16.24 -4.88
CA ARG A 221 -3.00 -17.15 -3.76
C ARG A 221 -3.50 -16.40 -2.54
N GLY A 222 -4.72 -16.72 -2.13
CA GLY A 222 -5.48 -16.09 -1.06
C GLY A 222 -5.01 -16.38 0.36
N ASP A 223 -3.72 -16.27 0.64
CA ASP A 223 -3.26 -16.19 2.02
C ASP A 223 -3.45 -14.76 2.54
N SER A 224 -3.70 -14.65 3.85
CA SER A 224 -3.75 -13.41 4.63
C SER A 224 -2.84 -12.33 4.05
N PRO A 225 -3.23 -11.04 4.09
CA PRO A 225 -2.33 -10.00 3.63
C PRO A 225 -1.03 -10.13 4.44
N ARG A 226 0.03 -10.54 3.73
CA ARG A 226 1.31 -11.00 4.29
C ARG A 226 2.09 -9.77 4.72
N TRP A 227 1.60 -9.14 5.79
CA TRP A 227 2.14 -7.92 6.37
C TRP A 227 3.40 -8.15 7.21
N HIS A 228 3.81 -9.41 7.41
CA HIS A 228 5.07 -9.76 8.06
C HIS A 228 5.96 -10.53 7.10
N ARG A 229 7.13 -9.93 6.81
CA ARG A 229 8.16 -10.41 5.87
C ARG A 229 7.63 -10.55 4.45
N ASP A 230 7.79 -9.46 3.72
CA ASP A 230 7.77 -9.43 2.26
C ASP A 230 8.39 -10.71 1.70
N THR A 231 7.58 -11.50 1.00
CA THR A 231 8.09 -12.58 0.16
C THR A 231 9.06 -12.01 -0.88
N ASN A 232 8.92 -10.74 -1.24
CA ASN A 232 9.84 -10.01 -2.13
C ASN A 232 11.15 -9.58 -1.47
N ALA A 233 11.20 -9.39 -0.14
CA ALA A 233 12.45 -9.23 0.61
C ALA A 233 13.10 -10.61 0.90
N SER A 234 12.30 -11.67 1.00
CA SER A 234 12.79 -13.04 1.11
C SER A 234 13.35 -13.57 -0.21
N MET A 235 12.95 -13.07 -1.38
CA MET A 235 13.45 -13.59 -2.66
C MET A 235 14.95 -13.34 -2.84
N PRO A 236 15.51 -12.13 -2.57
CA PRO A 236 16.96 -11.93 -2.55
C PRO A 236 17.67 -12.77 -1.50
N LEU A 237 17.07 -12.95 -0.31
CA LEU A 237 17.66 -13.74 0.77
C LEU A 237 17.67 -15.23 0.44
N SER A 238 16.56 -15.79 -0.05
CA SER A 238 16.44 -17.16 -0.52
C SER A 238 17.32 -17.43 -1.74
N MET A 239 17.42 -16.49 -2.68
CA MET A 239 18.38 -16.58 -3.80
C MET A 239 19.83 -16.52 -3.33
N ARG A 240 20.17 -15.68 -2.34
CA ARG A 240 21.50 -15.68 -1.71
C ARG A 240 21.79 -16.99 -0.99
N THR A 241 20.83 -17.54 -0.26
CA THR A 241 20.98 -18.83 0.42
C THR A 241 21.19 -19.96 -0.59
N ILE A 242 20.38 -20.03 -1.65
CA ILE A 242 20.51 -21.03 -2.72
C ILE A 242 21.84 -20.87 -3.46
N SER A 243 22.24 -19.64 -3.79
CA SER A 243 23.52 -19.35 -4.44
C SER A 243 24.71 -19.76 -3.55
N SER A 244 24.63 -19.49 -2.24
CA SER A 244 25.67 -19.91 -1.29
C SER A 244 25.77 -21.44 -1.14
N LEU A 245 24.64 -22.15 -1.23
CA LEU A 245 24.61 -23.61 -1.17
C LEU A 245 25.17 -24.25 -2.46
N LEU A 246 24.86 -23.67 -3.62
CA LEU A 246 25.42 -24.07 -4.91
C LEU A 246 26.93 -23.84 -4.98
N HIS A 247 27.42 -22.68 -4.50
CA HIS A 247 28.86 -22.41 -4.40
C HIS A 247 29.58 -23.34 -3.41
N LYS A 248 28.89 -23.76 -2.35
CA LYS A 248 29.44 -24.70 -1.36
C LYS A 248 29.43 -26.15 -1.87
N GLN A 249 28.57 -26.51 -2.83
CA GLN A 249 28.60 -27.81 -3.50
C GLN A 249 29.70 -27.91 -4.56
N SER A 250 30.01 -26.83 -5.26
CA SER A 250 31.13 -26.82 -6.23
C SER A 250 32.51 -26.94 -5.58
N SER A 251 32.64 -26.64 -4.29
CA SER A 251 33.89 -26.85 -3.54
C SER A 251 34.06 -28.27 -2.98
N PHE A 252 33.04 -29.14 -3.09
CA PHE A 252 33.16 -30.57 -2.73
C PHE A 252 33.51 -31.48 -3.93
N GLN A 253 33.72 -30.93 -5.13
CA GLN A 253 34.16 -31.68 -6.32
C GLN A 253 35.67 -31.57 -6.62
N HIS A 254 36.44 -30.92 -5.73
CA HIS A 254 37.91 -30.95 -5.76
C HIS A 254 38.46 -31.50 -4.44
N CYS A 255 38.25 -32.79 -4.22
CA CYS A 255 39.14 -33.67 -3.45
C CYS A 255 39.27 -34.99 -4.20
#